data_AF-A0A9E7D3Q0-F1
#
_entry.id   AF-A0A9E7D3Q0-F1
#
_cell.length_a   1.000
_cell.length_b   1.000
_cell.length_c   1.000
_cell.angle_alpha   90.00
_cell.angle_beta   90.00
_cell.angle_gamma   90.00
#
_symmetry.space_group_name_H-M   'P 1'
#
loop_
_entity.id
_entity.type
_entity.pdbx_description
1 polymer ?
#
loop_
_entity_poly.entity_id
_entity_poly.type
_entity_poly.pdbx_seq_one_letter_code
_entity_poly.pdbx_strand_id
1 'polypeptide(L)'
;MQHVAQGTLSFSAVILAGIIGYCLARNKRFENAISCVVIGIAALIIMMPQSIVATAGAVLHAANAADAAAAAVALPVADVAKLLPTGYAVTGVDVTGAFSTSFTGTNGLFGAIIIGLLSTTIFIKLSSVKQLKVNLGEGVPPAVADSFNTMIPMMLTLTVFGIASALLAVCAGTDLMTIIATSISAPLKGLMNAGPFAVIIIYTFANLLFCLGIHQSTISGVLIEPILTMLIVDNMATFAAGQPIPQDHYMNMQIINTFALIGGSGCTLMLLLDTFVFSKNKASKDVAALSLLPGIFNINEPVIYGYPIVFNLPLMIPFVLVPDLFIGLTYLLHQPWLD
;
A
#
# COMPACT_ATOMS: atom_id res chain seq x y z
N MET A 1 -10.65 -19.06 0.99
CA MET A 1 -10.56 -17.64 0.59
C MET A 1 -9.45 -16.87 1.32
N GLN A 2 -9.20 -17.12 2.61
CA GLN A 2 -8.14 -16.45 3.40
C GLN A 2 -6.74 -16.55 2.77
N HIS A 3 -6.36 -17.71 2.23
CA HIS A 3 -5.06 -17.91 1.56
C HIS A 3 -4.87 -17.08 0.28
N VAL A 4 -5.95 -16.83 -0.48
CA VAL A 4 -5.87 -16.03 -1.72
C VAL A 4 -5.73 -14.54 -1.40
N ALA A 5 -6.50 -14.04 -0.43
CA ALA A 5 -6.40 -12.65 0.01
C ALA A 5 -5.03 -12.35 0.64
N GLN A 6 -4.50 -13.28 1.42
CA GLN A 6 -3.14 -13.17 1.96
C GLN A 6 -2.08 -13.18 0.85
N GLY A 7 -2.23 -14.05 -0.15
CA GLY A 7 -1.30 -14.09 -1.29
C GLY A 7 -1.16 -12.76 -2.03
N THR A 8 -2.27 -12.11 -2.36
CA THR A 8 -2.24 -10.82 -3.08
C THR A 8 -1.66 -9.69 -2.22
N LEU A 9 -2.01 -9.66 -0.92
CA LEU A 9 -1.51 -8.65 0.01
C LEU A 9 -0.03 -8.85 0.36
N SER A 10 0.50 -10.07 0.26
CA SER A 10 1.92 -10.36 0.51
C SER A 10 2.90 -9.80 -0.53
N PHE A 11 2.41 -9.38 -1.71
CA PHE A 11 3.22 -8.81 -2.78
C PHE A 11 2.83 -7.37 -3.16
N SER A 12 1.94 -6.74 -2.39
CA SER A 12 1.38 -5.43 -2.73
C SER A 12 2.44 -4.34 -2.85
N ALA A 13 3.47 -4.33 -1.99
CA ALA A 13 4.55 -3.34 -2.07
C ALA A 13 5.42 -3.53 -3.32
N VAL A 14 5.71 -4.79 -3.68
CA VAL A 14 6.48 -5.11 -4.88
C VAL A 14 5.76 -4.64 -6.14
N ILE A 15 4.47 -4.96 -6.25
CA ILE A 15 3.63 -4.53 -7.37
C ILE A 15 3.54 -3.00 -7.42
N LEU A 16 3.31 -2.36 -6.27
CA LEU A 16 3.19 -0.91 -6.18
C LEU A 16 4.47 -0.18 -6.63
N ALA A 17 5.65 -0.64 -6.20
CA ALA A 17 6.92 -0.03 -6.61
C ALA A 17 7.10 -0.09 -8.14
N GLY A 18 6.73 -1.21 -8.76
CA GLY A 18 6.76 -1.37 -10.21
C GLY A 18 5.76 -0.44 -10.93
N ILE A 19 4.51 -0.38 -10.45
CA ILE A 19 3.46 0.49 -11.03
C ILE A 19 3.86 1.96 -10.94
N ILE A 20 4.42 2.40 -9.81
CA ILE A 20 4.90 3.77 -9.63
C ILE A 20 5.99 4.08 -10.65
N GLY A 21 6.93 3.15 -10.86
CA GLY A 21 7.96 3.29 -11.89
C GLY A 21 7.39 3.45 -13.29
N TYR A 22 6.40 2.62 -13.65
CA TYR A 22 5.70 2.73 -14.93
C TYR A 22 4.97 4.08 -15.09
N CYS A 23 4.14 4.45 -14.11
CA CYS A 23 3.35 5.67 -14.14
C CYS A 23 4.23 6.92 -14.20
N LEU A 24 5.31 6.96 -13.42
CA LEU A 24 6.24 8.09 -13.45
C LEU A 24 6.97 8.19 -14.80
N ALA A 25 7.36 7.06 -15.40
CA ALA A 25 7.97 7.04 -16.73
C ALA A 25 7.01 7.57 -17.80
N ARG A 26 5.75 7.11 -17.78
CA ARG A 26 4.70 7.57 -18.70
C ARG A 26 4.42 9.07 -18.54
N ASN A 27 4.32 9.55 -17.30
CA ASN A 27 4.11 10.98 -17.01
C ASN A 27 5.28 11.85 -17.49
N LYS A 28 6.52 11.34 -17.43
CA LYS A 28 7.71 12.01 -17.96
C LYS A 28 7.96 11.77 -19.46
N ARG A 29 7.07 11.05 -20.15
CA ARG A 29 7.22 10.65 -21.56
C ARG A 29 8.54 9.92 -21.84
N PHE A 30 9.01 9.13 -20.88
CA PHE A 30 10.20 8.31 -21.05
C PHE A 30 9.85 7.05 -21.84
N GLU A 31 10.61 6.75 -22.90
CA GLU A 31 10.29 5.70 -23.87
C GLU A 31 10.31 4.30 -23.24
N ASN A 32 11.31 4.02 -22.39
CA ASN A 32 11.54 2.70 -21.80
C ASN A 32 10.84 2.53 -20.43
N ALA A 33 9.52 2.65 -20.39
CA ALA A 33 8.74 2.56 -19.16
C ALA A 33 8.86 1.20 -18.44
N ILE A 34 9.08 0.10 -19.18
CA ILE A 34 9.26 -1.25 -18.61
C ILE A 34 10.52 -1.33 -17.76
N SER A 35 11.63 -0.69 -18.18
CA SER A 35 12.87 -0.65 -17.41
C SER A 35 12.68 0.06 -16.06
N CYS A 36 11.79 1.05 -16.00
CA CYS A 36 11.43 1.71 -14.75
C CYS A 36 10.65 0.80 -13.78
N VAL A 37 9.84 -0.14 -14.30
CA VAL A 37 9.18 -1.18 -13.47
C VAL A 37 10.23 -2.06 -12.80
N VAL A 38 11.19 -2.55 -13.60
CA VAL A 38 12.27 -3.42 -13.10
C VAL A 38 13.13 -2.69 -12.08
N ILE A 39 13.49 -1.43 -12.34
CA ILE A 39 14.25 -0.58 -11.41
C ILE A 39 13.48 -0.35 -10.11
N GLY A 40 12.19 -0.03 -10.17
CA GLY A 40 11.34 0.18 -9.00
C GLY A 40 11.35 -1.04 -8.08
N ILE A 41 11.13 -2.23 -8.66
CA ILE A 41 11.11 -3.50 -7.94
C ILE A 41 12.50 -3.85 -7.39
N ALA A 42 13.54 -3.78 -8.22
CA ALA A 42 14.90 -4.13 -7.81
C ALA A 42 15.44 -3.22 -6.71
N ALA A 43 15.20 -1.90 -6.82
CA ALA A 43 15.59 -0.95 -5.79
C ALA A 43 14.87 -1.19 -4.46
N LEU A 44 13.59 -1.57 -4.50
CA LEU A 44 12.85 -1.96 -3.30
C LEU A 44 13.49 -3.19 -2.64
N ILE A 45 13.78 -4.24 -3.42
CA ILE A 45 14.42 -5.48 -2.93
C ILE A 45 15.79 -5.19 -2.31
N ILE A 46 16.61 -4.35 -2.94
CA ILE A 46 17.93 -3.94 -2.43
C ILE A 46 17.81 -3.25 -1.07
N MET A 47 16.76 -2.45 -0.87
CA MET A 47 16.53 -1.69 0.36
C MET A 47 15.91 -2.51 1.49
N MET A 48 15.45 -3.74 1.21
CA MET A 48 14.91 -4.62 2.24
C MET A 48 16.04 -5.19 3.12
N PRO A 49 15.76 -5.43 4.42
CA PRO A 49 16.72 -6.09 5.29
C PRO A 49 17.07 -7.49 4.77
N GLN A 50 18.36 -7.79 4.71
CA GLN A 50 18.93 -9.06 4.23
C GLN A 50 19.22 -10.05 5.39
N SER A 51 18.85 -9.69 6.62
CA SER A 51 18.89 -10.54 7.80
C SER A 51 17.49 -10.66 8.40
N ILE A 52 17.14 -11.87 8.84
CA ILE A 52 15.92 -12.13 9.59
C ILE A 52 16.33 -12.52 11.00
N VAL A 53 15.84 -11.79 12.00
CA VAL A 53 15.93 -12.22 13.40
C VAL A 53 14.89 -13.32 13.58
N ALA A 54 15.32 -14.57 13.47
CA ALA A 54 14.46 -15.72 13.70
C ALA A 54 14.40 -16.02 15.20
N THR A 55 13.21 -16.09 15.77
CA THR A 55 13.04 -16.75 17.09
C THR A 55 13.38 -18.23 16.94
N ALA A 56 13.87 -18.87 18.01
CA ALA A 56 14.44 -20.23 17.95
C ALA A 56 13.53 -21.30 17.28
N GLY A 57 12.20 -21.12 17.28
CA GLY A 57 11.27 -22.01 16.58
C GLY A 57 11.22 -21.84 15.06
N ALA A 58 11.55 -20.67 14.53
CA ALA A 58 11.58 -20.41 13.08
C ALA A 58 12.88 -20.94 12.42
N VAL A 59 14.00 -20.95 13.15
CA VAL A 59 15.27 -21.53 12.70
C VAL A 59 15.14 -23.04 12.45
N LEU A 60 14.35 -23.74 13.26
CA LEU A 60 14.10 -25.18 13.11
C LEU A 60 13.31 -25.51 11.83
N HIS A 61 12.45 -24.59 11.36
CA HIS A 61 11.73 -24.75 10.11
C HIS A 61 12.60 -24.47 8.86
N ALA A 62 13.51 -23.50 8.94
CA ALA A 62 14.37 -23.13 7.81
C ALA A 62 15.50 -24.15 7.56
N ALA A 63 16.06 -24.75 8.61
CA ALA A 63 17.09 -25.79 8.49
C ALA A 63 16.60 -27.05 7.75
N ASN A 64 15.30 -27.37 7.86
CA ASN A 64 14.72 -28.59 7.28
C ASN A 64 14.28 -28.45 5.81
N ALA A 65 14.28 -27.23 5.26
CA ALA A 65 13.99 -27.03 3.83
C ALA A 65 15.17 -27.44 2.93
N ALA A 66 16.37 -27.60 3.50
CA ALA A 66 17.56 -28.06 2.79
C ALA A 66 17.68 -29.60 2.72
N ASP A 67 17.01 -30.35 3.61
CA ASP A 67 17.11 -31.81 3.69
C ASP A 67 15.72 -32.49 3.68
N ALA A 68 15.26 -32.88 2.49
CA ALA A 68 13.94 -33.50 2.27
C ALA A 68 13.78 -34.95 2.81
N ALA A 69 14.52 -35.35 3.85
CA ALA A 69 14.50 -36.73 4.37
C ALA A 69 14.28 -36.87 5.89
N ALA A 70 14.18 -35.79 6.66
CA ALA A 70 13.88 -35.87 8.09
C ALA A 70 12.40 -35.55 8.36
N ALA A 71 11.64 -36.56 8.78
CA ALA A 71 10.26 -36.40 9.23
C ALA A 71 10.17 -35.29 10.31
N ALA A 72 9.32 -34.31 10.06
CA ALA A 72 9.14 -33.14 10.91
C ALA A 72 8.77 -33.54 12.35
N VAL A 73 9.67 -33.25 13.30
CA VAL A 73 9.26 -32.99 14.68
C VAL A 73 9.17 -31.48 14.81
N ALA A 74 7.99 -30.94 14.52
CA ALA A 74 7.67 -29.56 14.85
C ALA A 74 7.53 -29.47 16.38
N LEU A 75 8.60 -29.11 17.08
CA LEU A 75 8.48 -28.76 18.50
C LEU A 75 7.92 -27.34 18.61
N PRO A 76 6.83 -27.13 19.36
CA PRO A 76 6.34 -25.80 19.69
C PRO A 76 7.48 -24.95 20.31
N VAL A 77 7.49 -23.64 20.06
CA VAL A 77 8.47 -22.69 20.65
C VAL A 77 8.56 -22.83 22.18
N ALA A 78 7.46 -23.19 22.82
CA ALA A 78 7.37 -23.44 24.26
C ALA A 78 8.21 -24.65 24.74
N ASP A 79 8.49 -25.63 23.88
CA ASP A 79 9.28 -26.82 24.21
C ASP A 79 10.78 -26.62 23.96
N VAL A 80 11.16 -25.71 23.06
CA VAL A 80 12.55 -25.26 22.89
C VAL A 80 13.01 -24.47 24.12
N ALA A 81 12.13 -23.67 24.72
CA ALA A 81 12.41 -22.93 25.95
C ALA A 81 12.69 -23.84 27.17
N LYS A 82 12.16 -25.07 27.18
CA LYS A 82 12.37 -26.06 28.26
C LYS A 82 13.71 -26.78 28.19
N LEU A 83 14.41 -26.71 27.05
CA LEU A 83 15.73 -27.30 26.84
C LEU A 83 16.87 -26.33 27.20
N LEU A 84 16.56 -25.06 27.48
CA LEU A 84 17.54 -24.04 27.86
C LEU A 84 17.80 -24.09 29.38
N PRO A 85 19.06 -23.99 29.84
CA PRO A 85 19.37 -23.83 31.26
C PRO A 85 18.65 -22.60 31.83
N THR A 86 18.09 -22.71 33.03
CA THR A 86 17.39 -21.62 33.73
C THR A 86 18.25 -20.35 33.76
N GLY A 87 17.78 -19.28 33.10
CA GLY A 87 18.49 -18.00 32.97
C GLY A 87 18.93 -17.63 31.56
N TYR A 88 18.85 -18.55 30.59
CA TYR A 88 19.13 -18.27 29.18
C TYR A 88 17.83 -18.04 28.40
N ALA A 89 17.65 -16.83 27.87
CA ALA A 89 16.62 -16.53 26.87
C ALA A 89 17.29 -16.42 25.49
N VAL A 90 16.86 -17.24 24.52
CA VAL A 90 17.24 -17.02 23.12
C VAL A 90 16.39 -15.86 22.60
N THR A 91 16.96 -14.66 22.60
CA THR A 91 16.27 -13.44 22.15
C THR A 91 16.20 -13.29 20.62
N GLY A 92 16.86 -14.18 19.88
CA GLY A 92 16.83 -14.26 18.42
C GLY A 92 18.12 -14.88 17.87
N VAL A 93 18.03 -15.54 16.72
CA VAL A 93 19.18 -15.95 15.91
C VAL A 93 19.11 -15.15 14.62
N ASP A 94 20.18 -14.42 14.31
CA ASP A 94 20.31 -13.74 13.02
C ASP A 94 20.55 -14.77 11.92
N VAL A 95 19.55 -14.99 11.08
CA VAL A 95 19.71 -15.74 9.84
C VAL A 95 20.11 -14.74 8.75
N THR A 96 21.37 -14.79 8.33
CA THR A 96 21.91 -13.98 7.23
C THR A 96 21.66 -14.68 5.89
N GLY A 97 21.34 -13.91 4.84
CA GLY A 97 21.10 -14.45 3.49
C GLY A 97 19.69 -14.99 3.24
N ALA A 98 18.75 -14.75 4.17
CA ALA A 98 17.34 -15.06 3.98
C ALA A 98 16.56 -13.81 3.53
N PHE A 99 15.67 -13.98 2.55
CA PHE A 99 14.81 -12.91 2.06
C PHE A 99 13.60 -12.73 2.99
N SER A 100 13.51 -11.57 3.64
CA SER A 100 12.40 -11.24 4.53
C SER A 100 11.15 -10.84 3.73
N THR A 101 10.05 -11.58 3.90
CA THR A 101 8.74 -11.21 3.34
C THR A 101 8.03 -10.13 4.16
N SER A 102 8.64 -9.63 5.23
CA SER A 102 8.02 -8.65 6.14
C SER A 102 7.66 -7.34 5.45
N PHE A 103 8.35 -7.00 4.37
CA PHE A 103 8.15 -5.74 3.63
C PHE A 103 7.69 -5.92 2.18
N THR A 104 7.40 -7.15 1.74
CA THR A 104 6.84 -7.37 0.39
C THR A 104 5.35 -7.05 0.29
N GLY A 105 4.66 -7.04 1.44
CA GLY A 105 3.23 -6.77 1.55
C GLY A 105 2.89 -5.37 2.08
N THR A 106 1.82 -5.25 2.85
CA THR A 106 1.26 -3.96 3.30
C THR A 106 2.24 -3.10 4.11
N ASN A 107 3.08 -3.73 4.93
CA ASN A 107 4.11 -3.04 5.72
C ASN A 107 5.15 -2.33 4.84
N GLY A 108 5.31 -2.74 3.58
CA GLY A 108 6.24 -2.13 2.64
C GLY A 108 5.65 -1.03 1.77
N LEU A 109 4.34 -0.71 1.88
CA LEU A 109 3.67 0.19 0.92
C LEU A 109 4.29 1.58 0.87
N PHE A 110 4.60 2.20 2.02
CA PHE A 110 5.28 3.51 2.04
C PHE A 110 6.71 3.43 1.48
N GLY A 111 7.43 2.35 1.78
CA GLY A 111 8.75 2.11 1.20
C GLY A 111 8.67 1.98 -0.32
N ALA A 112 7.70 1.22 -0.84
CA ALA A 112 7.45 1.09 -2.26
C ALA A 112 7.16 2.44 -2.94
N ILE A 113 6.39 3.31 -2.29
CA ILE A 113 6.11 4.67 -2.80
C ILE A 113 7.40 5.48 -2.90
N ILE A 114 8.14 5.60 -1.80
CA ILE A 114 9.34 6.45 -1.74
C ILE A 114 10.44 5.89 -2.65
N ILE A 115 10.73 4.61 -2.53
CA ILE A 115 11.80 3.94 -3.29
C ILE A 115 11.45 3.88 -4.76
N GLY A 116 10.21 3.55 -5.13
CA GLY A 116 9.77 3.51 -6.52
C GLY A 116 9.86 4.86 -7.22
N LEU A 117 9.48 5.95 -6.54
CA LEU A 117 9.62 7.31 -7.06
C LEU A 117 11.10 7.73 -7.20
N LEU A 118 11.91 7.47 -6.17
CA LEU A 118 13.31 7.89 -6.13
C LEU A 118 14.15 7.12 -7.15
N SER A 119 14.05 5.79 -7.18
CA SER A 119 14.83 4.93 -8.07
C SER A 119 14.53 5.22 -9.54
N THR A 120 13.25 5.35 -9.87
CA THR A 120 12.81 5.70 -11.22
C THR A 120 13.28 7.10 -11.62
N THR A 121 13.22 8.07 -10.71
CA THR A 121 13.70 9.44 -10.98
C THR A 121 15.20 9.45 -11.28
N ILE A 122 16.00 8.73 -10.48
CA ILE A 122 17.45 8.61 -10.68
C ILE A 122 17.73 7.92 -12.02
N PHE A 123 17.06 6.81 -12.31
CA PHE A 123 17.24 6.05 -13.55
C PHE A 123 16.90 6.88 -14.80
N ILE A 124 15.78 7.61 -14.81
CA ILE A 124 15.42 8.50 -15.94
C ILE A 124 16.46 9.60 -16.11
N LYS A 125 16.95 10.17 -15.00
CA LYS A 125 17.98 11.22 -15.03
C LYS A 125 19.29 10.70 -15.61
N LEU A 126 19.74 9.53 -15.18
CA LEU A 126 20.96 8.89 -15.69
C LEU A 126 20.80 8.47 -17.16
N SER A 127 19.64 7.94 -17.55
CA SER A 127 19.35 7.55 -18.94
C SER A 127 19.34 8.74 -19.92
N SER A 128 19.14 9.95 -19.40
CA SER A 128 19.18 11.19 -20.18
C SER A 128 20.60 11.72 -20.42
N VAL A 129 21.62 11.16 -19.76
CA VAL A 129 23.02 11.59 -19.87
C VAL A 129 23.63 11.01 -21.14
N LYS A 130 23.99 11.87 -22.10
CA LYS A 130 24.55 11.44 -23.40
C LYS A 130 25.87 10.68 -23.26
N GLN A 131 26.68 11.03 -22.25
CA GLN A 131 27.98 10.41 -21.98
C GLN A 131 27.86 8.95 -21.48
N LEU A 132 26.69 8.55 -21.00
CA LEU A 132 26.43 7.17 -20.58
C LEU A 132 25.93 6.29 -21.73
N LYS A 133 25.71 6.86 -22.94
CA LYS A 133 25.30 6.10 -24.12
C LYS A 133 26.52 5.46 -24.78
N VAL A 134 26.42 4.16 -25.04
CA VAL A 134 27.41 3.37 -25.76
C VAL A 134 27.04 3.35 -27.25
N ASN A 135 27.98 3.80 -28.09
CA ASN A 135 27.84 3.67 -29.53
C ASN A 135 28.45 2.34 -29.99
N LEU A 136 27.62 1.46 -30.55
CA LEU A 136 28.02 0.11 -30.98
C LEU A 136 28.48 0.04 -32.44
N GLY A 137 28.52 1.17 -33.16
CA GLY A 137 28.95 1.26 -34.56
C GLY A 137 27.82 1.09 -35.58
N GLU A 138 28.16 1.26 -36.87
CA GLU A 138 27.21 1.10 -37.97
C GLU A 138 26.89 -0.39 -38.21
N GLY A 139 25.60 -0.70 -38.41
CA GLY A 139 25.12 -2.06 -38.67
C GLY A 139 24.53 -2.80 -37.46
N VAL A 140 24.53 -2.20 -36.27
CA VAL A 140 23.90 -2.81 -35.08
C VAL A 140 22.40 -2.49 -35.03
N PRO A 141 21.52 -3.50 -34.88
CA PRO A 141 20.08 -3.27 -34.77
C PRO A 141 19.70 -2.33 -33.61
N PRO A 142 18.72 -1.42 -33.79
CA PRO A 142 18.33 -0.45 -32.75
C PRO A 142 17.99 -1.10 -31.40
N ALA A 143 17.29 -2.22 -31.39
CA ALA A 143 16.91 -2.92 -30.15
C ALA A 143 18.11 -3.38 -29.30
N VAL A 144 19.24 -3.73 -29.95
CA VAL A 144 20.47 -4.12 -29.25
C VAL A 144 21.12 -2.88 -28.64
N ALA A 145 21.22 -1.79 -29.42
CA ALA A 145 21.77 -0.53 -28.93
C ALA A 145 20.97 0.03 -27.74
N ASP A 146 19.64 -0.04 -27.78
CA ASP A 146 18.77 0.44 -26.70
C ASP A 146 18.94 -0.37 -25.41
N SER A 147 19.16 -1.68 -25.53
CA SER A 147 19.42 -2.56 -24.38
C SER A 147 20.74 -2.21 -23.69
N PHE A 148 21.83 -2.00 -24.45
CA PHE A 148 23.12 -1.56 -23.91
C PHE A 148 23.05 -0.16 -23.30
N ASN A 149 22.35 0.78 -23.95
CA ASN A 149 22.17 2.14 -23.47
C ASN A 149 21.31 2.23 -22.20
N THR A 150 20.50 1.21 -21.92
CA THR A 150 19.71 1.10 -20.68
C THR A 150 20.51 0.47 -19.54
N MET A 151 21.47 -0.41 -19.85
CA MET A 151 22.23 -1.19 -18.87
C MET A 151 23.09 -0.32 -17.94
N ILE A 152 23.84 0.65 -18.47
CA ILE A 152 24.72 1.50 -17.65
C ILE A 152 23.91 2.36 -16.66
N PRO A 153 22.87 3.11 -17.08
CA PRO A 153 22.00 3.82 -16.15
C PRO A 153 21.35 2.90 -15.10
N MET A 154 20.96 1.69 -15.49
CA MET A 154 20.38 0.70 -14.59
C MET A 154 21.38 0.28 -13.50
N MET A 155 22.58 -0.13 -13.91
CA MET A 155 23.66 -0.53 -12.99
C MET A 155 24.04 0.58 -12.02
N LEU A 156 24.20 1.81 -12.51
CA LEU A 156 24.51 2.97 -11.66
C LEU A 156 23.38 3.25 -10.66
N THR A 157 22.12 3.18 -11.09
CA THR A 157 20.97 3.38 -10.20
C THR A 157 20.96 2.33 -9.09
N LEU A 158 21.08 1.05 -9.42
CA LEU A 158 21.08 -0.02 -8.42
C LEU A 158 22.30 0.05 -7.51
N THR A 159 23.45 0.48 -8.02
CA THR A 159 24.66 0.69 -7.22
C THR A 159 24.46 1.80 -6.18
N VAL A 160 23.80 2.90 -6.55
CA VAL A 160 23.46 3.98 -5.59
C VAL A 160 22.60 3.43 -4.45
N PHE A 161 21.58 2.63 -4.77
CA PHE A 161 20.73 2.00 -3.76
C PHE A 161 21.52 0.96 -2.93
N GLY A 162 22.35 0.14 -3.56
CA GLY A 162 23.17 -0.85 -2.86
C GLY A 162 24.15 -0.21 -1.88
N ILE A 163 24.84 0.85 -2.29
CA ILE A 163 25.74 1.62 -1.41
C ILE A 163 24.95 2.25 -0.27
N ALA A 164 23.81 2.90 -0.55
CA ALA A 164 23.00 3.51 0.48
C ALA A 164 22.49 2.46 1.50
N SER A 165 22.04 1.29 1.04
CA SER A 165 21.63 0.19 1.91
C SER A 165 22.79 -0.34 2.77
N ALA A 166 23.97 -0.53 2.17
CA ALA A 166 25.17 -0.97 2.90
C ALA A 166 25.63 0.06 3.95
N LEU A 167 25.58 1.35 3.62
CA LEU A 167 25.91 2.43 4.57
C LEU A 167 24.93 2.48 5.73
N LEU A 168 23.62 2.33 5.48
CA LEU A 168 22.63 2.25 6.56
C LEU A 168 22.89 1.05 7.47
N ALA A 169 23.18 -0.12 6.90
CA ALA A 169 23.46 -1.33 7.66
C ALA A 169 24.74 -1.19 8.51
N VAL A 170 25.84 -0.71 7.93
CA VAL A 170 27.15 -0.66 8.62
C VAL A 170 27.27 0.54 9.56
N CYS A 171 26.78 1.71 9.17
CA CYS A 171 26.98 2.94 9.94
C CYS A 171 25.87 3.21 10.95
N ALA A 172 24.64 2.79 10.66
CA ALA A 172 23.47 3.08 11.50
C ALA A 172 22.80 1.82 12.08
N GLY A 173 23.24 0.62 11.72
CA GLY A 173 22.68 -0.65 12.21
C GLY A 173 21.20 -0.81 11.85
N THR A 174 20.74 -0.22 10.75
CA THR A 174 19.33 -0.19 10.34
C THR A 174 19.20 -0.29 8.82
N ASP A 175 17.97 -0.40 8.34
CA ASP A 175 17.62 -0.40 6.93
C ASP A 175 16.55 0.66 6.63
N LEU A 176 16.43 1.04 5.35
CA LEU A 176 15.51 2.10 4.95
C LEU A 176 14.05 1.74 5.23
N MET A 177 13.67 0.46 5.11
CA MET A 177 12.29 0.02 5.37
C MET A 177 11.94 0.16 6.84
N THR A 178 12.85 -0.19 7.74
CA THR A 178 12.72 0.05 9.18
C THR A 178 12.62 1.55 9.50
N ILE A 179 13.48 2.39 8.92
CA ILE A 179 13.41 3.85 9.11
C ILE A 179 12.04 4.40 8.68
N ILE A 180 11.53 3.98 7.51
CA ILE A 180 10.22 4.40 7.00
C ILE A 180 9.10 3.89 7.90
N ALA A 181 9.21 2.65 8.38
CA ALA A 181 8.22 2.07 9.29
C ALA A 181 8.14 2.88 10.60
N THR A 182 9.27 3.17 11.24
CA THR A 182 9.31 3.85 12.54
C THR A 182 9.04 5.34 12.45
N SER A 183 9.48 6.00 11.37
CA SER A 183 9.46 7.47 11.28
C SER A 183 8.28 8.02 10.51
N ILE A 184 7.64 7.21 9.66
CA ILE A 184 6.53 7.63 8.79
C ILE A 184 5.31 6.76 9.06
N SER A 185 5.42 5.45 8.85
CA SER A 185 4.25 4.56 8.85
C SER A 185 3.62 4.44 10.23
N ALA A 186 4.42 4.24 11.29
CA ALA A 186 3.93 4.08 12.65
C ALA A 186 3.32 5.38 13.23
N PRO A 187 3.94 6.57 13.10
CA PRO A 187 3.30 7.81 13.54
C PRO A 187 1.99 8.11 12.80
N LEU A 188 1.95 7.92 11.49
CA LEU A 188 0.74 8.13 10.71
C LEU A 188 -0.36 7.12 11.08
N LYS A 189 0.00 5.84 11.27
CA LYS A 189 -0.92 4.82 11.78
C LYS A 189 -1.46 5.19 13.15
N GLY A 190 -0.60 5.63 14.07
CA GLY A 190 -1.02 6.11 15.39
C GLY A 190 -1.99 7.29 15.29
N LEU A 191 -1.75 8.24 14.39
CA LEU A 191 -2.65 9.36 14.14
C LEU A 191 -4.01 8.91 13.58
N MET A 192 -4.04 7.93 12.68
CA MET A 192 -5.29 7.38 12.13
C MET A 192 -6.08 6.55 13.16
N ASN A 193 -5.38 5.88 14.08
CA ASN A 193 -5.99 5.06 15.14
C ASN A 193 -6.45 5.89 16.35
N ALA A 194 -5.87 7.07 16.58
CA ALA A 194 -6.22 7.92 17.73
C ALA A 194 -7.70 8.33 17.77
N GLY A 195 -8.40 8.23 16.65
CA GLY A 195 -9.83 8.49 16.53
C GLY A 195 -10.22 8.78 15.08
N PRO A 196 -11.52 9.06 14.81
CA PRO A 196 -12.00 9.25 13.45
C PRO A 196 -11.58 10.59 12.86
N PHE A 197 -11.12 11.54 13.67
CA PHE A 197 -10.92 12.93 13.29
C PHE A 197 -9.94 13.12 12.13
N ALA A 198 -8.79 12.44 12.18
CA ALA A 198 -7.79 12.57 11.12
C ALA A 198 -8.28 11.97 9.80
N VAL A 199 -9.00 10.85 9.87
CA VAL A 199 -9.63 10.19 8.71
C VAL A 199 -10.72 11.08 8.12
N ILE A 200 -11.58 11.67 8.97
CA ILE A 200 -12.62 12.63 8.57
C ILE A 200 -11.98 13.79 7.81
N ILE A 201 -11.02 14.52 8.40
CA ILE A 201 -10.41 15.69 7.75
C ILE A 201 -9.90 15.38 6.34
N ILE A 202 -9.20 14.25 6.18
CA ILE A 202 -8.59 13.92 4.90
C ILE A 202 -9.68 13.52 3.88
N TYR A 203 -10.71 12.76 4.27
CA TYR A 203 -11.83 12.45 3.38
C TYR A 203 -12.70 13.68 3.06
N THR A 204 -12.96 14.56 4.03
CA THR A 204 -13.61 15.86 3.80
C THR A 204 -12.86 16.64 2.72
N PHE A 205 -11.54 16.76 2.87
CA PHE A 205 -10.69 17.48 1.91
C PHE A 205 -10.67 16.80 0.54
N ALA A 206 -10.56 15.47 0.49
CA ALA A 206 -10.56 14.71 -0.76
C ALA A 206 -11.90 14.82 -1.50
N ASN A 207 -13.04 14.70 -0.80
CA ASN A 207 -14.37 14.87 -1.37
C ASN A 207 -14.59 16.31 -1.85
N LEU A 208 -14.16 17.30 -1.06
CA LEU A 208 -14.24 18.71 -1.44
C LEU A 208 -13.46 18.98 -2.72
N LEU A 209 -12.23 18.46 -2.84
CA LEU A 209 -11.44 18.58 -4.05
C LEU A 209 -12.07 17.87 -5.25
N PHE A 210 -12.82 16.79 -5.03
CA PHE A 210 -13.57 16.13 -6.10
C PHE A 210 -14.72 16.98 -6.63
N CYS A 211 -15.39 17.73 -5.74
CA CYS A 211 -16.33 18.75 -6.14
C CYS A 211 -15.70 19.90 -6.97
N LEU A 212 -14.38 20.04 -6.93
CA LEU A 212 -13.59 21.00 -7.72
C LEU A 212 -12.88 20.34 -8.93
N GLY A 213 -13.14 19.06 -9.20
CA GLY A 213 -12.62 18.34 -10.37
C GLY A 213 -11.35 17.52 -10.13
N ILE A 214 -10.82 17.46 -8.91
CA ILE A 214 -9.69 16.58 -8.55
C ILE A 214 -10.22 15.29 -7.94
N HIS A 215 -10.06 14.17 -8.62
CA HIS A 215 -10.63 12.90 -8.18
C HIS A 215 -10.20 12.51 -6.75
N GLN A 216 -11.18 12.23 -5.88
CA GLN A 216 -11.03 11.95 -4.44
C GLN A 216 -9.96 10.88 -4.15
N SER A 217 -9.98 9.76 -4.88
CA SER A 217 -9.03 8.65 -4.68
C SER A 217 -7.57 9.01 -4.94
N THR A 218 -7.31 10.09 -5.70
CA THR A 218 -5.94 10.61 -5.89
C THR A 218 -5.36 11.14 -4.59
N ILE A 219 -6.22 11.67 -3.71
CA ILE A 219 -5.83 12.24 -2.42
C ILE A 219 -5.84 11.17 -1.34
N SER A 220 -6.94 10.43 -1.16
CA SER A 220 -7.01 9.38 -0.14
C SER A 220 -6.03 8.23 -0.41
N GLY A 221 -5.87 7.84 -1.67
CA GLY A 221 -5.02 6.74 -2.11
C GLY A 221 -3.55 6.91 -1.74
N VAL A 222 -3.08 8.15 -1.65
CA VAL A 222 -1.70 8.45 -1.26
C VAL A 222 -1.57 8.64 0.25
N LEU A 223 -2.57 9.24 0.90
CA LEU A 223 -2.45 9.72 2.28
C LEU A 223 -2.95 8.72 3.33
N ILE A 224 -4.05 8.02 3.07
CA ILE A 224 -4.75 7.23 4.09
C ILE A 224 -4.82 5.75 3.73
N GLU A 225 -5.14 5.42 2.47
CA GLU A 225 -5.47 4.04 2.07
C GLU A 225 -4.36 3.02 2.37
N PRO A 226 -3.05 3.33 2.22
CA PRO A 226 -1.98 2.41 2.63
C PRO A 226 -2.02 2.07 4.12
N ILE A 227 -2.36 3.04 4.98
CA ILE A 227 -2.47 2.87 6.43
C ILE A 227 -3.72 2.02 6.75
N LEU A 228 -4.85 2.36 6.15
CA LEU A 228 -6.10 1.61 6.37
C LEU A 228 -6.00 0.16 5.88
N THR A 229 -5.18 -0.09 4.85
CA THR A 229 -4.90 -1.44 4.35
C THR A 229 -3.94 -2.19 5.28
N MET A 230 -2.94 -1.52 5.87
CA MET A 230 -2.11 -2.11 6.93
C MET A 230 -2.96 -2.57 8.12
N LEU A 231 -3.94 -1.77 8.54
CA LEU A 231 -4.85 -2.13 9.64
C LEU A 231 -5.67 -3.39 9.35
N ILE A 232 -6.06 -3.64 8.09
CA ILE A 232 -6.71 -4.90 7.72
C ILE A 232 -5.80 -6.09 8.03
N VAL A 233 -4.53 -6.02 7.64
CA VAL A 233 -3.57 -7.11 7.83
C VAL A 233 -3.28 -7.33 9.31
N ASP A 234 -3.13 -6.27 10.10
CA ASP A 234 -2.94 -6.37 11.54
C ASP A 234 -4.14 -6.98 12.25
N ASN A 235 -5.35 -6.63 11.83
CA ASN A 235 -6.59 -7.18 12.37
C ASN A 235 -6.74 -8.66 12.01
N MET A 236 -6.41 -9.04 10.77
CA MET A 236 -6.39 -10.43 10.34
C MET A 236 -5.39 -11.26 11.15
N ALA A 237 -4.18 -10.72 11.43
CA ALA A 237 -3.17 -11.40 12.22
C ALA A 237 -3.59 -11.56 13.69
N THR A 238 -4.12 -10.49 14.29
CA THR A 238 -4.65 -10.50 15.67
C THR A 238 -5.78 -11.52 15.82
N PHE A 239 -6.74 -11.52 14.89
CA PHE A 239 -7.84 -12.47 14.87
C PHE A 239 -7.37 -13.92 14.70
N ALA A 240 -6.42 -14.16 13.79
CA ALA A 240 -5.83 -15.50 13.58
C ALA A 240 -5.09 -16.02 14.82
N ALA A 241 -4.54 -15.13 15.65
CA ALA A 241 -3.93 -15.45 16.94
C ALA A 241 -4.95 -15.68 18.08
N GLY A 242 -6.26 -15.62 17.78
CA GLY A 242 -7.33 -15.75 18.77
C GLY A 242 -7.38 -14.58 19.75
N GLN A 243 -6.76 -13.45 19.40
CA GLN A 243 -6.75 -12.24 20.22
C GLN A 243 -7.90 -11.31 19.81
N PRO A 244 -8.47 -10.54 20.75
CA PRO A 244 -9.44 -9.51 20.42
C PRO A 244 -8.77 -8.41 19.57
N ILE A 245 -9.48 -7.95 18.53
CA ILE A 245 -9.01 -6.84 17.70
C ILE A 245 -8.99 -5.55 18.55
N PRO A 246 -7.89 -4.77 18.56
CA PRO A 246 -7.83 -3.52 19.29
C PRO A 246 -8.91 -2.54 18.85
N GLN A 247 -9.50 -1.82 19.80
CA GLN A 247 -10.62 -0.91 19.52
C GLN A 247 -10.21 0.25 18.59
N ASP A 248 -8.96 0.71 18.71
CA ASP A 248 -8.37 1.76 17.90
C ASP A 248 -7.99 1.29 16.48
N HIS A 249 -8.07 -0.01 16.20
CA HIS A 249 -7.81 -0.59 14.88
C HIS A 249 -9.07 -0.77 14.02
N TYR A 250 -10.22 -0.28 14.47
CA TYR A 250 -11.47 -0.50 13.77
C TYR A 250 -11.56 0.26 12.44
N MET A 251 -10.95 1.46 12.37
CA MET A 251 -10.98 2.30 11.17
C MET A 251 -10.06 1.76 10.08
N ASN A 252 -10.55 0.80 9.29
CA ASN A 252 -9.81 0.17 8.19
C ASN A 252 -10.53 0.35 6.84
N MET A 253 -9.88 -0.08 5.76
CA MET A 253 -10.36 0.21 4.41
C MET A 253 -11.71 -0.44 4.09
N GLN A 254 -12.02 -1.61 4.69
CA GLN A 254 -13.32 -2.26 4.49
C GLN A 254 -14.45 -1.48 5.16
N ILE A 255 -14.20 -0.95 6.36
CA ILE A 255 -15.17 -0.11 7.08
C ILE A 255 -15.46 1.16 6.29
N ILE A 256 -14.42 1.84 5.81
CA ILE A 256 -14.59 3.05 5.01
C ILE A 256 -15.35 2.76 3.72
N ASN A 257 -14.99 1.72 2.97
CA ASN A 257 -15.68 1.38 1.73
C ASN A 257 -17.15 0.99 1.94
N THR A 258 -17.45 0.31 3.06
CA THR A 258 -18.80 -0.19 3.33
C THR A 258 -19.73 0.91 3.85
N PHE A 259 -19.23 1.78 4.73
CA PHE A 259 -20.06 2.75 5.44
C PHE A 259 -19.88 4.19 4.97
N ALA A 260 -18.69 4.59 4.52
CA ALA A 260 -18.39 5.99 4.21
C ALA A 260 -18.21 6.28 2.71
N LEU A 261 -17.96 5.25 1.90
CA LEU A 261 -17.82 5.36 0.43
C LEU A 261 -18.79 4.43 -0.30
N ILE A 262 -19.97 4.18 0.28
CA ILE A 262 -20.98 3.31 -0.34
C ILE A 262 -21.57 3.97 -1.60
N GLY A 263 -21.42 3.29 -2.73
CA GLY A 263 -21.63 3.92 -4.03
C GLY A 263 -20.55 4.92 -4.39
N GLY A 264 -19.31 4.71 -3.96
CA GLY A 264 -18.18 5.61 -4.23
C GLY A 264 -18.14 6.85 -3.34
N SER A 265 -17.35 7.84 -3.76
CA SER A 265 -17.17 9.12 -3.05
C SER A 265 -18.51 9.77 -2.69
N GLY A 266 -18.66 10.31 -1.48
CA GLY A 266 -19.88 11.01 -1.10
C GLY A 266 -21.11 10.15 -0.81
N CYS A 267 -20.94 8.83 -0.62
CA CYS A 267 -22.04 7.91 -0.31
C CYS A 267 -23.16 7.92 -1.37
N THR A 268 -22.82 8.01 -2.66
CA THR A 268 -23.83 8.33 -3.69
C THR A 268 -24.91 7.29 -3.87
N LEU A 269 -24.72 6.05 -3.41
CA LEU A 269 -25.80 5.06 -3.42
C LEU A 269 -27.01 5.53 -2.61
N MET A 270 -26.77 6.28 -1.53
CA MET A 270 -27.84 6.88 -0.72
C MET A 270 -28.55 8.01 -1.47
N LEU A 271 -27.83 8.80 -2.28
CA LEU A 271 -28.43 9.81 -3.15
C LEU A 271 -29.29 9.19 -4.26
N LEU A 272 -28.86 8.06 -4.81
CA LEU A 272 -29.65 7.31 -5.79
C LEU A 272 -30.94 6.78 -5.16
N LEU A 273 -30.85 6.19 -3.97
CA LEU A 273 -32.01 5.73 -3.21
C LEU A 273 -32.97 6.89 -2.90
N ASP A 274 -32.46 8.03 -2.42
CA ASP A 274 -33.24 9.25 -2.20
C ASP A 274 -33.97 9.69 -3.48
N THR A 275 -33.28 9.67 -4.62
CA THR A 275 -33.90 10.04 -5.91
C THR A 275 -35.02 9.09 -6.31
N PHE A 276 -34.86 7.78 -6.14
CA PHE A 276 -35.91 6.82 -6.49
C PHE A 276 -37.14 6.94 -5.59
N VAL A 277 -36.93 7.19 -4.29
CA VAL A 277 -38.01 7.25 -3.30
C VAL A 277 -38.74 8.59 -3.35
N PHE A 278 -38.02 9.71 -3.41
CA PHE A 278 -38.60 11.04 -3.17
C PHE A 278 -38.65 11.94 -4.40
N SER A 279 -37.79 11.74 -5.40
CA SER A 279 -37.77 12.64 -6.56
C SER A 279 -39.04 12.50 -7.39
N LYS A 280 -39.51 13.64 -7.92
CA LYS A 280 -40.56 13.71 -8.94
C LYS A 280 -40.01 14.09 -10.31
N ASN A 281 -38.73 14.46 -10.39
CA ASN A 281 -38.10 14.91 -11.62
C ASN A 281 -37.69 13.71 -12.49
N LYS A 282 -38.25 13.64 -13.70
CA LYS A 282 -37.95 12.58 -14.66
C LYS A 282 -36.46 12.52 -15.02
N ALA A 283 -35.81 13.66 -15.26
CA ALA A 283 -34.40 13.71 -15.61
C ALA A 283 -33.52 13.13 -14.48
N SER A 284 -33.79 13.50 -13.23
CA SER A 284 -33.07 12.94 -12.07
C SER A 284 -33.27 11.44 -11.95
N LYS A 285 -34.49 10.92 -12.18
CA LYS A 285 -34.76 9.47 -12.15
C LYS A 285 -34.05 8.72 -13.27
N ASP A 286 -34.00 9.31 -14.47
CA ASP A 286 -33.32 8.71 -15.62
C ASP A 286 -31.80 8.63 -15.35
N VAL A 287 -31.19 9.70 -14.79
CA VAL A 287 -29.79 9.69 -14.34
C VAL A 287 -29.58 8.65 -13.24
N ALA A 288 -30.48 8.58 -12.25
CA ALA A 288 -30.39 7.61 -11.16
C ALA A 288 -30.38 6.16 -11.67
N ALA A 289 -31.28 5.85 -12.60
CA ALA A 289 -31.41 4.53 -13.19
C ALA A 289 -30.14 4.10 -13.94
N LEU A 290 -29.56 5.02 -14.73
CA LEU A 290 -28.30 4.76 -15.45
C LEU A 290 -27.11 4.61 -14.51
N SER A 291 -27.14 5.30 -13.36
CA SER A 291 -26.04 5.32 -12.39
C SER A 291 -26.10 4.20 -11.36
N LEU A 292 -27.25 3.52 -11.21
CA LEU A 292 -27.44 2.50 -10.17
C LEU A 292 -26.48 1.32 -10.34
N LEU A 293 -26.36 0.78 -11.56
CA LEU A 293 -25.49 -0.37 -11.81
C LEU A 293 -24.02 -0.06 -11.49
N PRO A 294 -23.39 1.01 -12.01
CA PRO A 294 -22.02 1.36 -11.62
C PRO A 294 -21.92 1.71 -10.13
N GLY A 295 -22.94 2.36 -9.56
CA GLY A 295 -23.00 2.68 -8.13
C GLY A 295 -22.94 1.46 -7.21
N ILE A 296 -23.55 0.33 -7.58
CA ILE A 296 -23.45 -0.92 -6.81
C ILE A 296 -21.99 -1.42 -6.74
N PHE A 297 -21.17 -1.09 -7.73
CA PHE A 297 -19.74 -1.41 -7.78
C PHE A 297 -18.84 -0.26 -7.30
N ASN A 298 -19.39 0.72 -6.56
CA ASN A 298 -18.70 1.92 -6.08
C ASN A 298 -18.09 2.80 -7.19
N ILE A 299 -18.62 2.71 -8.40
CA ILE A 299 -18.26 3.59 -9.53
C ILE A 299 -19.35 4.66 -9.64
N ASN A 300 -19.01 5.93 -9.44
CA ASN A 300 -20.02 6.96 -9.23
C ASN A 300 -19.88 8.20 -10.10
N GLU A 301 -18.93 8.22 -11.04
CA GLU A 301 -18.80 9.27 -12.05
C GLU A 301 -20.12 9.56 -12.78
N PRO A 302 -20.97 8.57 -13.13
CA PRO A 302 -22.30 8.84 -13.67
C PRO A 302 -23.18 9.67 -12.73
N VAL A 303 -23.07 9.51 -11.41
CA VAL A 303 -23.78 10.34 -10.43
C VAL A 303 -23.15 11.72 -10.33
N ILE A 304 -21.84 11.78 -10.16
CA ILE A 304 -21.06 13.02 -9.99
C ILE A 304 -21.34 13.99 -11.14
N TYR A 305 -21.30 13.49 -12.38
CA TYR A 305 -21.49 14.31 -13.58
C TYR A 305 -22.95 14.39 -14.04
N GLY A 306 -23.78 13.37 -13.72
CA GLY A 306 -25.19 13.35 -14.10
C GLY A 306 -26.10 14.22 -13.23
N TYR A 307 -25.81 14.34 -11.93
CA TYR A 307 -26.49 15.27 -11.00
C TYR A 307 -25.83 16.65 -10.92
N PRO A 308 -24.98 16.98 -11.89
CA PRO A 308 -23.78 17.81 -11.75
C PRO A 308 -23.45 18.20 -10.30
N ILE A 309 -22.81 17.30 -9.54
CA ILE A 309 -22.35 17.56 -8.17
C ILE A 309 -21.15 18.51 -8.19
N VAL A 310 -20.28 18.37 -9.19
CA VAL A 310 -19.10 19.24 -9.38
C VAL A 310 -19.57 20.69 -9.59
N PHE A 311 -19.01 21.61 -8.80
CA PHE A 311 -19.36 23.04 -8.79
C PHE A 311 -20.83 23.36 -8.42
N ASN A 312 -21.59 22.42 -7.84
CA ASN A 312 -22.97 22.65 -7.42
C ASN A 312 -23.09 22.65 -5.89
N LEU A 313 -23.06 23.86 -5.32
CA LEU A 313 -22.91 24.05 -3.88
C LEU A 313 -23.98 23.33 -3.02
N PRO A 314 -25.30 23.35 -3.36
CA PRO A 314 -26.31 22.56 -2.67
C PRO A 314 -26.03 21.06 -2.60
N LEU A 315 -25.45 20.47 -3.66
CA LEU A 315 -25.12 19.04 -3.70
C LEU A 315 -23.74 18.75 -3.10
N MET A 316 -22.81 19.70 -3.16
CA MET A 316 -21.48 19.58 -2.55
C MET A 316 -21.56 19.39 -1.03
N ILE A 317 -22.43 20.15 -0.35
CA ILE A 317 -22.55 20.09 1.11
C ILE A 317 -22.86 18.66 1.60
N PRO A 318 -23.95 18.00 1.17
CA PRO A 318 -24.22 16.62 1.58
C PRO A 318 -23.19 15.64 1.04
N PHE A 319 -22.66 15.85 -0.18
CA PHE A 319 -21.61 15.00 -0.75
C PHE A 319 -20.34 14.94 0.12
N VAL A 320 -19.95 16.06 0.73
CA VAL A 320 -18.78 16.12 1.61
C VAL A 320 -19.11 15.61 3.01
N LEU A 321 -20.22 16.05 3.60
CA LEU A 321 -20.50 15.85 5.03
C LEU A 321 -21.16 14.51 5.39
N VAL A 322 -21.91 13.88 4.49
CA VAL A 322 -22.56 12.59 4.77
C VAL A 322 -21.54 11.46 5.01
N PRO A 323 -20.47 11.32 4.22
CA PRO A 323 -19.37 10.41 4.54
C PRO A 323 -18.79 10.65 5.94
N ASP A 324 -18.53 11.91 6.30
CA ASP A 324 -17.93 12.28 7.57
C ASP A 324 -18.82 11.86 8.76
N LEU A 325 -20.13 12.07 8.61
CA LEU A 325 -21.13 11.60 9.57
C LEU A 325 -21.08 10.08 9.74
N PHE A 326 -21.00 9.32 8.63
CA PHE A 326 -20.93 7.86 8.69
C PHE A 326 -19.61 7.35 9.26
N ILE A 327 -18.48 8.00 8.98
CA ILE A 327 -17.20 7.68 9.63
C ILE A 327 -17.32 7.88 11.15
N GLY A 328 -17.85 9.03 11.58
CA GLY A 328 -18.04 9.34 12.99
C GLY A 328 -19.01 8.39 13.70
N LEU A 329 -20.17 8.12 13.10
CA LEU A 329 -21.18 7.21 13.66
C LEU A 329 -20.63 5.79 13.77
N THR A 330 -19.97 5.30 12.73
CA THR A 330 -19.41 3.94 12.72
C THR A 330 -18.32 3.79 13.77
N TYR A 331 -17.49 4.82 13.99
CA TYR A 331 -16.53 4.85 15.10
C TYR A 331 -17.23 4.81 16.46
N LEU A 332 -18.25 5.64 16.68
CA LEU A 332 -19.01 5.69 17.95
C LEU A 332 -19.70 4.36 18.28
N LEU A 333 -20.25 3.68 17.27
CA LEU A 333 -20.92 2.39 17.43
C LEU A 333 -19.96 1.27 17.86
N HIS A 334 -18.65 1.44 17.67
CA HIS A 334 -17.63 0.45 18.06
C HIS A 334 -16.98 0.75 19.40
N GLN A 335 -17.43 1.78 20.10
CA GLN A 335 -16.89 2.12 21.41
C GLN A 335 -17.54 1.27 22.52
N PRO A 336 -16.78 0.94 23.59
CA PRO A 336 -17.17 -0.04 24.60
C PRO A 336 -18.38 0.32 25.46
N TRP A 337 -18.91 1.54 25.38
CA TRP A 337 -20.11 1.94 26.14
C TRP A 337 -21.43 1.44 25.52
N LEU A 338 -21.37 0.59 24.49
CA LEU A 338 -22.52 -0.07 23.86
C LEU A 338 -22.64 -1.57 24.19
N ASP A 339 -21.71 -2.12 24.97
CA ASP A 339 -21.75 -3.47 25.55
C ASP A 339 -22.08 -3.41 27.06
#